data_AF-A0A2H5FKZ6-F1
#
_entry.id   AF-A0A2H5FKZ6-F1
#
_cell.length_a   1.000
_cell.length_b   1.000
_cell.length_c   1.000
_cell.angle_alpha   90.00
_cell.angle_beta   90.00
_cell.angle_gamma   90.00
#
_symmetry.space_group_name_H-M   'P 1'
#
loop_
_entity.id
_entity.type
_entity.pdbx_description
1 polymer ?
#
loop_
_entity_poly.entity_id
_entity_poly.type
_entity_poly.pdbx_seq_one_letter_code
_entity_poly.pdbx_strand_id
1 'polypeptide(L)'
;MNNDEENKKTHALLNSLDPLVEEINQALMSSKAIPNKRKEISLILMKISTYKNLRKNHQKSDNVKAEIESLASIFSSTDTMLKNISEGEHISEYLDNGLFQKFNDISDEMKRLVE
;
A
#
# COMPACT_ATOMS: atom_id res chain seq x y z
N MET A 1 -30.50 -1.80 12.23
CA MET A 1 -29.35 -2.40 12.94
C MET A 1 -28.59 -3.23 11.92
N ASN A 2 -27.41 -2.77 11.49
CA ASN A 2 -26.49 -3.53 10.62
C ASN A 2 -25.03 -3.01 10.64
N ASN A 3 -24.79 -1.79 11.16
CA ASN A 3 -23.45 -1.18 11.20
C ASN A 3 -22.38 -1.99 11.95
N ASP A 4 -22.75 -2.78 12.97
CA ASP A 4 -21.75 -3.48 13.78
C ASP A 4 -21.12 -4.69 13.07
N GLU A 5 -21.87 -5.35 12.18
CA GLU A 5 -21.36 -6.51 11.44
C GLU A 5 -20.52 -6.07 10.22
N GLU A 6 -20.96 -5.03 9.51
CA GLU A 6 -20.18 -4.39 8.45
C GLU A 6 -18.87 -3.78 8.98
N ASN A 7 -18.91 -3.10 10.12
CA ASN A 7 -17.71 -2.56 10.76
C ASN A 7 -16.73 -3.67 11.15
N LYS A 8 -17.21 -4.79 11.70
CA LYS A 8 -16.37 -5.95 12.03
C LYS A 8 -15.72 -6.57 10.79
N LYS A 9 -16.49 -6.78 9.71
CA LYS A 9 -15.97 -7.30 8.43
C LYS A 9 -14.92 -6.37 7.86
N THR A 10 -15.17 -5.06 7.90
CA THR A 10 -14.24 -4.04 7.44
C THR A 10 -12.94 -4.05 8.24
N HIS A 11 -13.02 -4.14 9.58
CA HIS A 11 -11.83 -4.25 10.41
C HIS A 11 -11.04 -5.54 10.18
N ALA A 12 -11.73 -6.67 9.95
CA ALA A 12 -11.07 -7.92 9.60
C ALA A 12 -10.32 -7.82 8.27
N LEU A 13 -10.91 -7.15 7.27
CA LEU A 13 -10.26 -6.87 6.00
C LEU A 13 -9.05 -5.95 6.17
N LEU A 14 -9.17 -4.86 6.94
CA LEU A 14 -8.06 -3.96 7.24
C LEU A 14 -6.89 -4.68 7.92
N ASN A 15 -7.18 -5.55 8.90
CA ASN A 15 -6.16 -6.38 9.53
C ASN A 15 -5.47 -7.34 8.55
N SER A 16 -6.19 -7.81 7.54
CA SER A 16 -5.64 -8.69 6.49
C SER A 16 -4.78 -7.92 5.49
N LEU A 17 -5.01 -6.61 5.33
CA LEU A 17 -4.26 -5.72 4.44
C LEU A 17 -3.05 -5.05 5.12
N ASP A 18 -3.01 -4.97 6.46
CA ASP A 18 -1.87 -4.43 7.22
C ASP A 18 -0.51 -5.06 6.82
N PRO A 19 -0.39 -6.40 6.66
CA PRO A 19 0.86 -7.02 6.22
C PRO A 19 1.30 -6.55 4.82
N LEU A 20 0.37 -6.39 3.89
CA LEU A 20 0.68 -5.92 2.53
C LEU A 20 1.20 -4.48 2.53
N VAL A 21 0.64 -3.62 3.39
CA VAL A 21 1.16 -2.27 3.58
C VAL A 21 2.60 -2.29 4.10
N GLU A 22 2.93 -3.25 4.97
CA GLU A 22 4.32 -3.44 5.41
C GLU A 22 5.22 -3.95 4.28
N GLU A 23 4.76 -4.88 3.46
CA GLU A 23 5.53 -5.36 2.31
C GLU A 23 5.82 -4.24 1.31
N ILE A 24 4.83 -3.40 0.98
CA ILE A 24 5.01 -2.19 0.16
C ILE A 24 6.06 -1.28 0.81
N ASN A 25 5.97 -1.04 2.12
CA ASN A 25 6.91 -0.20 2.86
C ASN A 25 8.36 -0.71 2.72
N GLN A 26 8.57 -2.02 2.93
CA GLN A 26 9.90 -2.63 2.82
C GLN A 26 10.44 -2.59 1.40
N ALA A 27 9.60 -2.90 0.41
CA ALA A 27 9.93 -2.82 -1.00
C ALA A 27 10.40 -1.40 -1.38
N LEU A 28 9.61 -0.38 -1.02
CA LEU A 28 9.95 1.03 -1.28
C LEU A 28 11.21 1.50 -0.56
N MET A 29 11.42 1.09 0.69
CA MET A 29 12.62 1.43 1.45
C MET A 29 13.88 0.82 0.81
N SER A 30 13.79 -0.40 0.29
CA SER A 30 14.89 -1.06 -0.42
C SER A 30 15.24 -0.37 -1.76
N SER A 31 14.27 0.33 -2.37
CA SER A 31 14.42 0.99 -3.67
C SER A 31 14.67 2.50 -3.58
N LYS A 32 14.80 3.06 -2.38
CA LYS A 32 14.98 4.50 -2.14
C LYS A 32 16.27 5.09 -2.76
N ALA A 33 17.21 4.22 -3.12
CA ALA A 33 18.44 4.58 -3.83
C ALA A 33 18.21 4.98 -5.30
N ILE A 34 17.06 4.63 -5.90
CA ILE A 34 16.78 4.88 -7.32
C ILE A 34 16.44 6.38 -7.55
N PRO A 35 17.29 7.15 -8.28
CA PRO A 35 17.16 8.60 -8.36
C PRO A 35 15.86 9.07 -9.01
N ASN A 36 15.43 8.40 -10.08
CA ASN A 36 14.36 8.87 -10.96
C ASN A 36 12.94 8.78 -10.36
N LYS A 37 12.76 8.05 -9.24
CA LYS A 37 11.46 7.87 -8.58
C LYS A 37 11.46 8.22 -7.09
N ARG A 38 12.54 8.80 -6.58
CA ARG A 38 12.68 9.14 -5.14
C ARG A 38 11.52 9.98 -4.59
N LYS A 39 10.98 10.93 -5.37
CA LYS A 39 9.83 11.76 -4.95
C LYS A 39 8.55 10.94 -4.80
N GLU A 40 8.22 10.11 -5.79
CA GLU A 40 7.05 9.23 -5.78
C GLU A 40 7.15 8.22 -4.62
N ILE A 41 8.31 7.56 -4.48
CA ILE A 41 8.60 6.64 -3.38
C ILE A 41 8.42 7.33 -2.01
N SER A 42 8.95 8.54 -1.85
CA SER A 42 8.83 9.29 -0.58
C SER A 42 7.39 9.67 -0.27
N LEU A 43 6.60 10.00 -1.28
CA LEU A 43 5.18 10.31 -1.11
C LEU A 43 4.39 9.07 -0.63
N ILE A 44 4.65 7.89 -1.21
CA ILE A 44 3.96 6.66 -0.82
C ILE A 44 4.38 6.26 0.61
N LEU A 45 5.67 6.35 0.95
CA LEU A 45 6.15 6.11 2.32
C LEU A 45 5.50 7.04 3.36
N MET A 46 5.29 8.33 2.99
CA MET A 46 4.57 9.26 3.85
C MET A 46 3.11 8.82 4.07
N LYS A 47 2.42 8.37 3.03
CA LYS A 47 1.05 7.84 3.13
C LYS A 47 0.97 6.59 4.01
N ILE A 48 1.95 5.69 3.90
CA ILE A 48 2.07 4.51 4.77
C ILE A 48 2.24 4.92 6.24
N SER A 49 3.09 5.91 6.50
CA SER A 49 3.27 6.44 7.87
C SER A 49 1.95 6.99 8.43
N THR A 50 1.21 7.76 7.63
CA THR A 50 -0.13 8.26 7.99
C THR A 50 -1.09 7.12 8.31
N TYR A 51 -1.17 6.10 7.46
CA TYR A 51 -2.01 4.92 7.69
C TYR A 51 -1.64 4.20 9.00
N LYS A 52 -0.35 3.90 9.21
CA LYS A 52 0.13 3.24 10.43
C LYS A 52 -0.20 4.04 11.70
N ASN A 53 -0.13 5.37 11.63
CA ASN A 53 -0.52 6.23 12.75
C ASN A 53 -2.04 6.19 13.00
N LEU A 54 -2.87 6.19 11.94
CA LEU A 54 -4.31 6.01 12.06
C LEU A 54 -4.62 4.67 12.75
N ARG A 55 -4.01 3.57 12.29
CA ARG A 55 -4.20 2.21 12.83
C ARG A 55 -3.82 2.10 14.31
N LYS A 56 -2.71 2.73 14.73
CA LYS A 56 -2.26 2.72 16.14
C LYS A 56 -3.20 3.50 17.06
N ASN A 57 -3.77 4.60 16.58
CA ASN A 57 -4.57 5.51 17.40
C ASN A 57 -6.07 5.15 17.44
N HIS A 58 -6.55 4.26 16.56
CA HIS A 58 -7.98 3.94 16.39
C HIS A 58 -8.41 2.55 16.89
N GLN A 59 -7.84 2.03 17.97
CA GLN A 59 -8.31 0.78 18.58
C GLN A 59 -9.76 0.84 19.17
N LYS A 60 -10.49 1.97 19.07
CA LYS A 60 -11.78 2.19 19.79
C LYS A 60 -12.94 2.86 19.02
N SER A 61 -12.98 2.82 17.69
CA SER A 61 -13.98 3.49 16.82
C SER A 61 -13.86 5.02 16.87
N ASP A 62 -13.67 5.73 15.77
CA ASP A 62 -14.78 6.22 14.94
C ASP A 62 -14.35 6.61 13.51
N ASN A 63 -13.19 6.18 13.02
CA ASN A 63 -12.68 6.68 11.73
C ASN A 63 -12.18 5.61 10.77
N VAL A 64 -12.89 4.47 10.73
CA VAL A 64 -12.70 3.39 9.74
C VAL A 64 -12.67 3.93 8.31
N LYS A 65 -13.49 4.95 8.02
CA LYS A 65 -13.50 5.63 6.73
C LYS A 65 -12.13 6.23 6.37
N ALA A 66 -11.48 6.92 7.30
CA ALA A 66 -10.15 7.51 7.08
C ALA A 66 -9.08 6.43 6.88
N GLU A 67 -9.20 5.27 7.55
CA GLU A 67 -8.30 4.13 7.34
C GLU A 67 -8.45 3.56 5.93
N ILE A 68 -9.68 3.36 5.46
CA ILE A 68 -9.98 2.89 4.10
C ILE A 68 -9.48 3.89 3.07
N GLU A 69 -9.76 5.18 3.22
CA GLU A 69 -9.32 6.23 2.29
C GLU A 69 -7.79 6.30 2.23
N SER A 70 -7.12 6.21 3.38
CA SER A 70 -5.66 6.19 3.44
C SER A 70 -5.08 4.95 2.75
N LEU A 71 -5.70 3.79 2.95
CA LEU A 71 -5.28 2.53 2.34
C LEU A 71 -5.47 2.55 0.82
N ALA A 72 -6.64 2.98 0.34
CA ALA A 72 -6.92 3.17 -1.08
C ALA A 72 -5.93 4.14 -1.74
N SER A 73 -5.54 5.21 -1.02
CA SER A 73 -4.54 6.17 -1.50
C SER A 73 -3.14 5.56 -1.65
N ILE A 74 -2.72 4.70 -0.71
CA ILE A 74 -1.45 3.95 -0.79
C ILE A 74 -1.46 3.06 -2.02
N PHE A 75 -2.52 2.28 -2.19
CA PHE A 75 -2.66 1.33 -3.29
C PHE A 75 -2.71 2.00 -4.65
N SER A 76 -3.56 3.02 -4.83
CA SER A 76 -3.64 3.75 -6.10
C SER A 76 -2.32 4.44 -6.47
N SER A 77 -1.58 4.97 -5.48
CA SER A 77 -0.28 5.60 -5.75
C SER A 77 0.80 4.59 -6.09
N THR A 78 0.76 3.42 -5.45
CA THR A 78 1.68 2.32 -5.72
C THR A 78 1.42 1.75 -7.12
N ASP A 79 0.16 1.51 -7.48
CA ASP A 79 -0.24 1.05 -8.83
C ASP A 79 0.16 2.05 -9.92
N THR A 80 -0.09 3.34 -9.70
CA THR A 80 0.32 4.40 -10.63
C THR A 80 1.84 4.43 -10.82
N MET A 81 2.60 4.31 -9.73
CA MET A 81 4.07 4.27 -9.79
C MET A 81 4.54 3.06 -10.60
N LEU A 82 3.92 1.90 -10.42
CA LEU A 82 4.26 0.67 -11.13
C LEU A 82 3.98 0.76 -12.62
N LYS A 83 2.82 1.28 -13.00
CA LYS A 83 2.47 1.54 -14.42
C LYS A 83 3.50 2.45 -15.07
N ASN A 84 3.83 3.56 -14.40
CA ASN A 84 4.85 4.49 -14.88
C ASN A 84 6.25 3.86 -15.01
N ILE A 85 6.59 2.89 -14.17
CA ILE A 85 7.84 2.13 -14.28
C ILE A 85 7.78 1.15 -15.46
N SER A 86 6.66 0.44 -15.62
CA SER A 86 6.47 -0.54 -16.69
C SER A 86 6.45 0.09 -18.10
N GLU A 87 6.05 1.35 -18.19
CA GLU A 87 6.00 2.13 -19.43
C GLU A 87 7.28 2.95 -19.67
N GLY A 88 8.23 2.95 -18.73
CA GLY A 88 9.42 3.80 -18.75
C GLY A 88 10.68 3.14 -19.32
N GLU A 89 11.61 3.95 -19.82
CA GLU A 89 12.88 3.50 -20.43
C GLU A 89 13.85 2.80 -19.45
N HIS A 90 13.61 2.91 -18.13
CA HIS A 90 14.51 2.41 -17.07
C HIS A 90 13.99 1.16 -16.34
N ILE A 91 13.09 0.39 -16.95
CA ILE A 91 12.47 -0.79 -16.33
C ILE A 91 13.50 -1.82 -15.81
N SER A 92 14.65 -1.95 -16.47
CA SER A 92 15.72 -2.88 -16.09
C SER A 92 16.25 -2.63 -14.67
N GLU A 93 16.39 -1.38 -14.25
CA GLU A 93 16.85 -1.02 -12.90
C GLU A 93 15.87 -1.50 -11.80
N TYR A 94 14.59 -1.65 -12.15
CA TYR A 94 13.54 -2.12 -11.23
C TYR A 94 13.36 -3.65 -11.26
N LEU A 95 13.61 -4.27 -12.41
CA LEU A 95 13.64 -5.73 -12.56
C LEU A 95 14.84 -6.33 -11.83
N ASP A 96 16.03 -5.75 -11.98
CA ASP A 96 17.27 -6.25 -11.38
C ASP A 96 17.24 -6.21 -9.84
N ASN A 97 16.48 -5.28 -9.27
CA ASN A 97 16.31 -5.16 -7.81
C ASN A 97 15.13 -6.00 -7.26
N GLY A 98 14.46 -6.78 -8.11
CA GLY A 98 13.30 -7.60 -7.73
C GLY A 98 12.09 -6.79 -7.25
N LEU A 99 12.10 -5.47 -7.46
CA LEU A 99 11.07 -4.57 -6.97
C LEU A 99 9.75 -4.80 -7.71
N PHE A 100 9.82 -4.96 -9.04
CA PHE A 100 8.66 -5.17 -9.88
C PHE A 100 7.96 -6.50 -9.55
N GLN A 101 8.73 -7.57 -9.31
CA GLN A 101 8.17 -8.86 -8.92
C GLN A 101 7.43 -8.77 -7.58
N LYS A 102 8.07 -8.19 -6.55
CA LYS A 102 7.44 -8.01 -5.24
C LYS A 102 6.13 -7.23 -5.31
N PHE A 103 6.08 -6.19 -6.15
CA PHE A 103 4.87 -5.41 -6.32
C PHE A 103 3.77 -6.13 -7.09
N ASN A 104 4.12 -6.97 -8.07
CA ASN A 104 3.14 -7.85 -8.72
C ASN A 104 2.57 -8.86 -7.72
N ASP A 105 3.43 -9.49 -6.90
CA ASP A 105 3.00 -10.43 -5.86
C ASP A 105 2.03 -9.75 -4.87
N ILE A 106 2.35 -8.52 -4.43
CA ILE A 106 1.49 -7.70 -3.58
C ILE A 106 0.16 -7.38 -4.27
N SER A 107 0.18 -6.99 -5.54
CA SER A 107 -1.01 -6.65 -6.32
C SER A 107 -1.97 -7.83 -6.45
N ASP A 108 -1.44 -9.04 -6.68
CA ASP A 108 -2.25 -10.25 -6.79
C ASP A 108 -2.81 -10.69 -5.43
N GLU A 109 -2.02 -10.58 -4.34
CA GLU A 109 -2.51 -10.85 -2.98
C GLU A 109 -3.59 -9.84 -2.55
N MET A 110 -3.48 -8.57 -2.96
CA MET A 110 -4.54 -7.59 -2.72
C MET A 110 -5.85 -7.94 -3.43
N LYS A 111 -5.79 -8.36 -4.71
CA LYS A 111 -6.99 -8.80 -5.44
C LYS A 111 -7.65 -9.97 -4.71
N ARG A 112 -6.86 -10.95 -4.27
CA ARG A 112 -7.33 -12.12 -3.51
C ARG A 112 -8.07 -11.76 -2.21
N LEU A 113 -7.68 -10.68 -1.55
CA LEU A 113 -8.30 -10.23 -0.30
C LEU A 113 -9.56 -9.39 -0.50
N VAL A 114 -9.74 -8.83 -1.71
CA VAL A 114 -10.85 -7.94 -2.05
C VAL A 114 -11.95 -8.65 -2.86
N GLU A 115 -11.60 -9.69 -3.62
CA GLU A 115 -12.51 -10.54 -4.41
C GLU A 115 -12.99 -11.78 -3.65
#